data_AF-A0A920EJQ9-F1
#
_entry.id   AF-A0A920EJQ9-F1
#
_cell.length_a   1.000
_cell.length_b   1.000
_cell.length_c   1.000
_cell.angle_alpha   90.00
_cell.angle_beta   90.00
_cell.angle_gamma   90.00
#
_symmetry.space_group_name_H-M   'P 1'
#
loop_
_entity.id
_entity.type
_entity.pdbx_description
1 polymer ?
#
loop_
_entity_poly.entity_id
_entity_poly.type
_entity_poly.pdbx_seq_one_letter_code
_entity_poly.pdbx_strand_id
1 'polypeptide(L)' 'MKPHGNYLVAGVDEVGRGCLAGDVLAAAVILQPKKPIDGLTDSKAINALQRSFVYKEIIQKLYLLFDWQGKR' A
#
# COMPACT_ATOMS: atom_id res chain seq x y z
N MET A 1 8.80 3.81 8.27
CA MET A 1 9.38 5.06 7.72
C MET A 1 9.64 6.03 8.86
N LYS A 2 10.86 6.56 9.00
CA LYS A 2 11.14 7.64 9.96
C LYS A 2 10.64 8.95 9.36
N PRO A 3 9.88 9.79 10.08
CA PRO A 3 9.48 11.10 9.57
C PRO A 3 10.72 11.99 9.42
N HIS A 4 10.95 12.51 8.21
CA HIS A 4 11.91 13.58 7.97
C HIS A 4 11.18 14.92 8.10
N GLY A 5 11.14 15.52 9.29
CA GLY A 5 10.45 16.80 9.53
C GLY A 5 8.92 16.73 9.54
N ASN A 6 8.25 17.86 9.27
CA ASN A 6 6.77 18.00 9.26
C ASN A 6 6.11 17.54 7.94
N TYR A 7 6.82 16.81 7.08
CA TYR A 7 6.29 16.38 5.79
C TYR A 7 5.49 15.08 5.92
N LEU A 8 4.37 15.01 5.22
CA LEU A 8 3.66 13.75 5.00
C LEU A 8 4.40 12.95 3.92
N VAL A 9 4.70 11.68 4.20
CA VAL A 9 5.39 10.80 3.26
C VAL A 9 4.44 9.69 2.83
N ALA A 10 4.24 9.56 1.52
CA ALA A 10 3.46 8.48 0.92
C ALA A 10 4.40 7.40 0.36
N GLY A 11 4.05 6.13 0.57
CA GLY A 11 4.57 5.02 -0.23
C GLY A 11 3.69 4.82 -1.46
N VAL A 12 4.29 4.55 -2.61
CA VAL A 12 3.59 4.36 -3.89
C VAL A 12 4.02 3.03 -4.50
N ASP A 13 3.07 2.29 -5.06
CA ASP A 13 3.33 1.02 -5.75
C ASP A 13 2.29 0.76 -6.86
N GLU A 14 2.65 -0.07 -7.85
CA GLU A 14 1.80 -0.46 -8.97
C GLU A 14 1.65 -1.97 -9.14
N VAL A 15 0.51 -2.38 -9.72
CA VAL A 15 0.22 -3.77 -10.07
C VAL A 15 -0.28 -3.84 -11.51
N GLY A 16 0.15 -4.86 -12.25
CA GLY A 16 -0.36 -5.16 -13.59
C GLY A 16 0.48 -4.66 -14.76
N ARG A 17 1.58 -3.93 -14.52
CA ARG A 17 2.47 -3.41 -15.59
C ARG A 17 2.98 -4.49 -16.57
N GLY A 18 3.18 -5.73 -16.09
CA GLY A 18 3.71 -6.84 -16.88
C GLY A 18 2.67 -7.85 -17.39
N CYS A 19 1.38 -7.62 -17.15
CA CYS A 19 0.33 -8.56 -17.53
C CYS A 19 -0.01 -8.45 -19.03
N LEU A 20 -0.33 -9.58 -19.67
CA LEU A 20 -0.76 -9.63 -21.08
C LEU A 20 -2.14 -8.99 -21.31
N ALA A 21 -2.98 -8.96 -20.27
CA ALA A 21 -4.31 -8.37 -20.29
C ALA A 21 -4.65 -7.80 -18.91
N GLY A 22 -5.55 -6.82 -18.88
CA GLY A 22 -5.97 -6.09 -17.68
C GLY A 22 -5.44 -4.66 -17.60
N ASP A 23 -6.01 -3.91 -16.66
CA ASP A 23 -5.60 -2.55 -16.33
C ASP A 23 -4.33 -2.55 -15.45
N VAL A 24 -3.65 -1.40 -15.42
CA VAL A 24 -2.57 -1.15 -14.46
C VAL A 24 -3.17 -0.33 -13.32
N LEU A 25 -2.99 -0.80 -12.09
CA LEU A 25 -3.46 -0.15 -10.88
C LEU A 25 -2.28 0.45 -10.14
N ALA A 26 -2.44 1.65 -9.60
CA ALA A 26 -1.44 2.29 -8.75
C ALA A 26 -2.10 2.90 -7.52
N ALA A 27 -1.44 2.75 -6.37
CA ALA A 27 -1.92 3.29 -5.11
C ALA A 27 -0.83 4.09 -4.39
N ALA A 28 -1.23 5.16 -3.71
CA ALA A 28 -0.38 5.91 -2.79
C ALA A 28 -0.98 5.86 -1.38
N VAL A 29 -0.16 5.49 -0.40
CA VAL A 29 -0.57 5.29 1.00
C VAL A 29 0.31 6.11 1.94
N ILE A 30 -0.32 6.91 2.79
CA ILE A 30 0.33 7.60 3.92
C ILE A 30 -0.02 6.84 5.20
N LEU A 31 0.97 6.21 5.84
CA LEU A 31 0.77 5.46 7.08
C LEU A 31 1.00 6.33 8.32
N GLN A 32 0.30 6.01 9.41
CA GLN A 32 0.47 6.66 10.71
C GLN A 32 1.75 6.16 11.39
N PRO A 33 2.79 7.00 11.63
CA PRO A 33 4.03 6.54 12.25
C PRO A 33 3.84 5.97 13.66
N LYS A 34 2.78 6.42 14.36
CA LYS A 34 2.42 6.00 15.72
C LYS A 34 1.56 4.72 15.77
N LYS A 35 1.14 4.17 14.63
CA LYS A 35 0.35 2.93 14.54
C LYS A 35 1.01 1.96 13.57
N PRO A 36 2.10 1.28 13.98
CA PRO A 36 2.72 0.29 13.12
C PRO A 36 1.73 -0.85 12.79
N ILE A 37 1.98 -1.47 11.64
CA ILE A 37 1.21 -2.60 11.12
C ILE A 37 2.10 -3.83 11.23
N ASP A 38 1.67 -4.80 12.03
CA ASP A 38 2.42 -6.03 12.24
C ASP A 38 2.39 -6.89 10.97
N GLY A 39 3.55 -7.43 10.61
CA GLY A 39 3.70 -8.24 9.40
C GLY A 39 3.67 -7.46 8.09
N LEU A 40 3.66 -6.12 8.13
CA LEU A 40 3.86 -5.30 6.93
C LEU A 40 5.29 -5.48 6.40
N THR A 41 5.43 -6.27 5.35
CA THR A 41 6.69 -6.59 4.66
C THR A 41 6.44 -6.71 3.17
N ASP A 42 7.46 -7.08 2.38
CA ASP A 42 7.31 -7.36 0.96
C ASP A 42 6.17 -8.37 0.73
N SER A 43 5.18 -7.96 -0.08
CA SER A 43 3.94 -8.71 -0.29
C SER A 43 4.16 -10.06 -0.96
N LYS A 44 5.31 -10.29 -1.61
CA LYS A 44 5.70 -11.55 -2.23
C LYS A 44 6.26 -12.55 -1.22
N ALA A 45 6.68 -12.09 -0.04
CA ALA A 45 7.21 -12.95 1.03
C ALA A 45 6.11 -13.55 1.93
N ILE A 46 4.86 -13.10 1.81
CA ILE A 46 3.73 -13.52 2.66
C ILE A 46 2.62 -14.18 1.85
N ASN A 47 1.89 -15.11 2.48
CA ASN A 47 0.82 -15.86 1.81
C ASN A 47 -0.48 -15.03 1.66
N ALA A 48 -1.46 -15.55 0.92
CA ALA A 48 -2.70 -14.83 0.63
C ALA A 48 -3.51 -14.45 1.90
N LEU A 49 -3.54 -15.31 2.92
CA LEU A 49 -4.24 -15.02 4.18
C LEU A 49 -3.56 -13.89 4.94
N GLN A 50 -2.23 -13.93 5.04
CA GLN A 50 -1.44 -12.88 5.67
C GLN A 50 -1.59 -11.55 4.93
N ARG A 51 -1.60 -11.56 3.59
CA ARG A 51 -1.88 -10.35 2.79
C ARG A 51 -3.25 -9.77 3.10
N SER A 52 -4.29 -10.59 3.17
CA SER A 52 -5.65 -10.13 3.51
C SER A 52 -5.72 -9.54 4.92
N PHE A 53 -4.98 -10.09 5.88
CA PHE A 53 -4.85 -9.54 7.22
C PHE A 53 -4.16 -8.17 7.20
N VAL A 54 -2.97 -8.09 6.59
CA VAL A 54 -2.19 -6.85 6.47
C VAL A 54 -2.97 -5.77 5.71
N TYR A 55 -3.71 -6.14 4.66
CA TYR A 55 -4.58 -5.21 3.92
C TYR A 55 -5.63 -4.57 4.83
N LYS A 56 -6.33 -5.36 5.65
CA LYS A 56 -7.31 -4.82 6.61
C LYS A 56 -6.66 -3.86 7.59
N GLU A 57 -5.49 -4.20 8.10
CA GLU A 57 -4.72 -3.33 9.01
C GLU A 57 -4.32 -2.02 8.33
N ILE A 58 -3.87 -2.05 7.07
CA ILE A 58 -3.53 -0.85 6.27
C ILE A 58 -4.75 0.06 6.17
N ILE A 59 -5.90 -0.48 5.75
CA ILE A 59 -7.13 0.30 5.58
C ILE A 59 -7.58 0.95 6.89
N GLN A 60 -7.43 0.26 8.03
CA GLN A 60 -7.79 0.81 9.34
C GLN A 60 -6.81 1.85 9.89
N LYS A 61 -5.52 1.76 9.52
CA LYS A 61 -4.43 2.54 10.14
C LYS A 61 -3.83 3.61 9.22
N LEU A 62 -4.28 3.74 7.97
CA LEU A 62 -3.81 4.79 7.05
C LEU A 62 -4.36 6.18 7.41
N TYR A 63 -3.65 7.22 6.97
CA TYR A 63 -4.16 8.61 6.98
C TYR A 63 -4.94 8.93 5.71
N LEU A 64 -4.42 8.51 4.56
CA LEU A 64 -5.00 8.79 3.25
C LEU A 64 -4.61 7.69 2.26
N LEU A 65 -5.57 7.33 1.42
CA LEU A 65 -5.40 6.43 0.28
C LEU A 65 -5.77 7.20 -0.98
N PHE A 66 -4.88 7.18 -1.96
CA PHE A 66 -5.19 7.59 -3.33
C PHE A 66 -5.06 6.36 -4.23
N ASP A 67 -6.14 6.01 -4.92
CA ASP A 67 -6.19 4.91 -5.87
C ASP A 67 -6.51 5.48 -7.25
N TRP A 68 -5.65 5.23 -8.22
CA TRP A 68 -5.86 5.66 -9.60
C TRP A 68 -6.29 4.48 -10.46
N GLN A 69 -7.57 4.50 -10.83
CA GLN A 69 -8.19 3.54 -11.74
C GLN A 69 -8.14 4.10 -13.16
N GLY A 70 -6.93 4.14 -13.73
CA GLY A 70 -6.74 4.58 -15.10
C GLY A 70 -7.22 3.53 -16.09
N LYS A 71 -8.37 3.77 -16.71
CA LYS A 71 -8.73 3.04 -17.94
C LYS A 71 -7.81 3.51 -19.06
N ARG A 72 -7.18 2.57 -19.76
CA ARG A 72 -6.58 2.84 -21.07
C ARG A 72 -7.66 3.18 -22.09
#